data_AF-A0A976DUM5-F1
#
_entry.id   AF-A0A976DUM5-F1
#
_cell.length_a   1.000
_cell.length_b   1.000
_cell.length_c   1.000
_cell.angle_alpha   90.00
_cell.angle_beta   90.00
_cell.angle_gamma   90.00
#
_symmetry.space_group_name_H-M   'P 1'
#
loop_
_entity.id
_entity.type
_entity.pdbx_description
1 polymer ?
#
loop_
_entity_poly.entity_id
_entity_poly.type
_entity_poly.pdbx_seq_one_letter_code
_entity_poly.pdbx_strand_id
1 'polypeptide(L)' 'GLDADALQTMVFAVGKEHGFEPLRDWFKALYEVLLGASEGPRFGGFIALYGVAETLALLDRGLAGELV' A
#
# COMPACT_ATOMS: atom_id res chain seq x y z
N GLY A 1 6.77 -14.26 -9.59
CA GLY A 1 6.51 -13.16 -8.66
C GLY A 1 5.65 -13.68 -7.54
N LEU A 2 5.65 -13.02 -6.38
CA LEU A 2 4.69 -13.30 -5.31
C LEU A 2 3.26 -13.15 -5.85
N ASP A 3 2.33 -13.92 -5.29
CA ASP A 3 0.92 -13.87 -5.70
C ASP A 3 0.31 -12.51 -5.31
N ALA A 4 -0.05 -11.71 -6.31
CA ALA A 4 -0.61 -10.37 -6.15
C ALA A 4 -1.91 -10.39 -5.34
N ASP A 5 -2.72 -11.45 -5.46
CA ASP A 5 -3.96 -11.57 -4.70
C ASP A 5 -3.65 -11.88 -3.23
N ALA A 6 -2.66 -12.73 -2.94
CA ALA A 6 -2.20 -12.97 -1.57
C ALA A 6 -1.64 -11.69 -0.90
N LEU A 7 -0.83 -10.92 -1.63
CA LEU A 7 -0.32 -9.62 -1.16
C LEU A 7 -1.46 -8.63 -0.89
N GLN A 8 -2.45 -8.57 -1.79
CA GLN A 8 -3.64 -7.73 -1.61
C GLN A 8 -4.43 -8.13 -0.35
N THR A 9 -4.62 -9.43 -0.12
CA THR A 9 -5.31 -9.95 1.07
C THR A 9 -4.59 -9.57 2.36
N MET A 10 -3.26 -9.64 2.38
CA MET A 10 -2.48 -9.24 3.57
C MET A 10 -2.66 -7.75 3.89
N VAL A 11 -2.53 -6.86 2.90
CA VAL A 11 -2.69 -5.41 3.09
C VAL A 11 -4.11 -5.05 3.54
N PHE A 12 -5.10 -5.78 3.02
CA PHE A 12 -6.49 -5.62 3.44
C PHE A 12 -6.73 -6.10 4.88
N ALA A 13 -6.12 -7.23 5.28
CA ALA A 13 -6.23 -7.76 6.64
C ALA A 13 -5.65 -6.77 7.67
N VAL A 14 -4.51 -6.14 7.38
CA VAL A 14 -3.92 -5.08 8.22
C VAL A 14 -4.89 -3.91 8.40
N GLY A 15 -5.48 -3.40 7.32
CA GLY A 15 -6.45 -2.32 7.40
C GLY A 15 -7.65 -2.65 8.31
N LYS A 16 -8.14 -3.90 8.22
CA LYS A 16 -9.22 -4.40 9.09
C LYS A 16 -8.80 -4.54 10.55
N GLU A 17 -7.63 -5.14 10.80
CA GLU A 17 -7.11 -5.36 12.15
C GLU A 17 -6.94 -4.05 12.92
N HIS A 18 -6.57 -2.97 12.22
CA HIS A 18 -6.43 -1.63 12.79
C HIS A 18 -7.74 -0.80 12.79
N GLY A 19 -8.87 -1.38 12.38
CA GLY A 19 -10.18 -0.74 12.49
C GLY A 19 -10.41 0.43 11.51
N PHE A 20 -9.73 0.45 10.36
CA PHE A 20 -10.00 1.46 9.34
C PHE A 20 -11.37 1.22 8.69
N GLU A 21 -12.35 2.09 8.95
CA GLU A 21 -13.68 2.02 8.33
C GLU A 21 -14.11 3.40 7.80
N PRO A 22 -14.44 3.54 6.49
CA PRO A 22 -14.43 2.48 5.48
C PRO A 22 -13.00 2.06 5.07
N LEU A 23 -12.82 0.78 4.75
CA LEU A 23 -11.56 0.18 4.27
C LEU A 23 -10.96 0.89 3.04
N ARG A 24 -11.76 1.69 2.32
CA ARG A 24 -11.30 2.54 1.22
C ARG A 24 -10.31 3.60 1.70
N ASP A 25 -10.52 4.18 2.89
CA ASP A 25 -9.70 5.27 3.40
C ASP A 25 -8.29 4.78 3.78
N TRP A 26 -8.16 3.52 4.17
CA TRP A 26 -6.88 2.84 4.34
C TRP A 26 -6.07 2.81 3.04
N PHE A 27 -6.67 2.38 1.93
CA PHE A 27 -5.98 2.37 0.63
C PHE A 27 -5.73 3.78 0.10
N LYS A 28 -6.67 4.70 0.30
CA LYS A 28 -6.48 6.11 -0.05
C LYS A 28 -5.25 6.68 0.66
N ALA A 29 -5.09 6.44 1.97
CA ALA A 29 -3.91 6.86 2.71
C ALA A 29 -2.61 6.28 2.13
N LEU A 30 -2.60 4.98 1.77
CA LEU A 30 -1.44 4.37 1.10
C LEU A 30 -1.10 5.08 -0.22
N TYR A 31 -2.08 5.41 -1.06
CA TYR A 31 -1.81 6.10 -2.32
C TYR A 31 -1.41 7.56 -2.13
N GLU A 32 -2.03 8.28 -1.19
CA GLU A 32 -1.72 9.68 -0.93
C GLU A 32 -0.32 9.83 -0.37
N VAL A 33 0.08 8.94 0.55
CA VAL A 33 1.43 8.94 1.13
C VAL A 33 2.46 8.50 0.09
N LEU A 34 2.24 7.40 -0.63
CA LEU A 34 3.29 6.78 -1.45
C LEU A 34 3.38 7.31 -2.88
N LEU A 35 2.26 7.77 -3.44
CA LEU A 35 2.13 8.10 -4.86
C LEU A 35 1.63 9.53 -5.11
N GLY A 36 1.24 10.27 -4.06
CA GLY A 36 0.66 11.62 -4.20
C GLY A 36 -0.70 11.63 -4.91
N ALA A 37 -1.41 10.51 -4.94
CA ALA A 37 -2.70 10.35 -5.61
C ALA A 37 -3.76 9.80 -4.65
N SER A 38 -5.03 10.20 -4.79
CA SER A 38 -6.11 9.69 -3.93
C SER A 38 -6.63 8.30 -4.31
N GLU A 39 -6.21 7.76 -5.46
CA GLU A 39 -6.59 6.44 -5.95
C GLU A 39 -5.48 5.81 -6.80
N GLY A 40 -5.53 4.50 -6.99
CA GLY A 40 -4.52 3.74 -7.72
C GLY A 40 -4.96 2.32 -8.08
N PRO A 41 -4.12 1.58 -8.84
CA PRO A 41 -4.37 0.17 -9.16
C PRO A 41 -4.33 -0.68 -7.88
N ARG A 42 -4.83 -1.93 -7.93
CA ARG A 42 -4.78 -2.85 -6.78
C ARG A 42 -3.36 -2.90 -6.17
N PHE A 43 -3.26 -2.55 -4.88
CA PHE A 43 -1.99 -2.40 -4.17
C PHE A 43 -1.15 -3.69 -4.15
N GLY A 44 -1.78 -4.87 -4.05
CA GLY A 44 -1.08 -6.16 -4.15
C GLY A 44 -0.43 -6.38 -5.51
N GLY A 45 -1.06 -5.93 -6.59
CA GLY A 45 -0.48 -5.93 -7.93
C GLY A 45 0.69 -4.96 -8.06
N PHE A 46 0.60 -3.79 -7.43
CA PHE A 46 1.72 -2.86 -7.32
C PHE A 46 2.93 -3.50 -6.63
N ILE A 47 2.73 -4.14 -5.46
CA ILE A 47 3.79 -4.83 -4.74
C ILE A 47 4.40 -5.97 -5.58
N ALA A 48 3.58 -6.76 -6.27
CA ALA A 48 4.04 -7.88 -7.07
C ALA A 48 4.92 -7.45 -8.26
N LEU A 49 4.67 -6.25 -8.82
CA LEU A 49 5.45 -5.67 -9.92
C LEU A 49 6.66 -4.86 -9.45
N TYR A 50 6.49 -4.06 -8.40
CA TYR A 50 7.53 -3.17 -7.87
C TYR A 50 8.55 -3.91 -7.00
N GLY A 51 8.10 -4.95 -6.31
CA GLY A 51 8.89 -5.74 -5.37
C GLY A 51 8.57 -5.42 -3.91
N VAL A 52 8.66 -6.44 -3.06
CA VAL A 52 8.36 -6.29 -1.63
C VAL A 52 9.41 -5.44 -0.92
N ALA A 53 10.70 -5.65 -1.20
CA ALA A 53 11.77 -4.89 -0.55
C ALA A 53 11.74 -3.41 -0.95
N GLU A 54 11.41 -3.15 -2.21
CA GLU A 54 11.26 -1.84 -2.81
C GLU A 54 10.03 -1.12 -2.25
N THR A 55 8.91 -1.83 -2.08
CA THR A 55 7.72 -1.29 -1.39
C THR A 55 8.02 -1.01 0.09
N LEU A 56 8.80 -1.90 0.72
CA LEU A 56 9.55 -1.73 1.97
C LEU A 56 10.11 -0.32 2.12
N ALA A 57 11.12 -0.07 1.30
CA ALA A 57 11.86 1.18 1.28
C ALA A 57 10.98 2.39 0.91
N LEU A 58 9.99 2.22 0.02
CA LEU A 58 9.06 3.29 -0.34
C LEU A 58 8.19 3.71 0.84
N LEU A 59 7.69 2.75 1.62
CA LEU A 59 6.93 3.01 2.85
C LEU A 59 7.79 3.78 3.86
N ASP A 60 9.01 3.33 4.12
CA ASP A 60 9.93 4.01 5.05
C ASP A 60 10.18 5.46 4.63
N ARG A 61 10.44 5.69 3.34
CA ARG A 61 10.61 7.05 2.78
C ARG A 61 9.34 7.90 2.88
N GLY A 62 8.18 7.31 2.63
CA GLY A 62 6.88 7.98 2.76
C GLY A 62 6.60 8.42 4.21
N LEU A 63 6.89 7.54 5.18
CA LEU A 63 6.77 7.85 6.61
C LEU A 63 7.76 8.94 7.06
N ALA A 64 8.93 9.01 6.43
CA ALA A 64 9.92 10.05 6.68
C ALA A 64 9.62 11.40 5.97
N GLY A 65 8.61 11.44 5.09
CA GLY A 65 8.29 12.64 4.29
C GLY A 65 9.31 12.92 3.18
N GLU A 66 10.02 11.90 2.69
CA GLU A 66 11.09 12.01 1.68
C GLU A 66 10.60 11.76 0.24
N LEU A 67 9.29 11.77 0.03
CA LEU A 67 8.66 11.67 -1.27
C LEU A 67 8.39 13.10 -1.77
N VAL A 68 8.96 13.44 -2.93
CA VAL A 68 8.98 14.79 -3.53
C VAL A 68 7.86 14.93 -4.55
#